data_AF-A0A1S7RTL0-F1
#
_entry.id   AF-A0A1S7RTL0-F1
#
_cell.length_a   1.000
_cell.length_b   1.000
_cell.length_c   1.000
_cell.angle_alpha   90.00
_cell.angle_beta   90.00
_cell.angle_gamma   90.00
#
_symmetry.space_group_name_H-M   'P 1'
#
loop_
_entity.id
_entity.type
_entity.pdbx_description
1 polymer ?
#
loop_
_entity_poly.entity_id
_entity_poly.type
_entity_poly.pdbx_seq_one_letter_code
_entity_poly.pdbx_strand_id
1 'polypeptide(L)' 'MIEHLQKIGPSSIRGLARSVERDVKRVHEDVSALSDWGIFEQTEDGKVHVPYDVIHANFDLRAAA' A
#
# COMPACT_ATOMS: atom_id res chain seq x y z
N MET A 1 2.27 -3.92 3.94
CA MET A 1 1.28 -3.52 2.91
C MET A 1 1.92 -3.40 1.54
N ILE A 2 2.98 -2.59 1.38
CA ILE A 2 3.69 -2.37 0.10
C ILE A 2 4.11 -3.70 -0.56
N GLU A 3 4.96 -4.49 0.11
CA GLU A 3 5.43 -5.78 -0.43
C GLU A 3 4.29 -6.77 -0.71
N HIS A 4 3.21 -6.71 0.08
CA HIS A 4 2.07 -7.60 -0.11
C HIS A 4 1.30 -7.23 -1.37
N LEU A 5 1.04 -5.93 -1.59
CA LEU A 5 0.37 -5.44 -2.79
C LEU A 5 1.19 -5.70 -4.06
N GLN A 6 2.53 -5.60 -3.99
CA GLN A 6 3.40 -6.05 -5.09
C GLN A 6 3.21 -7.53 -5.41
N LYS A 7 3.09 -8.40 -4.40
CA LYS A 7 2.93 -9.85 -4.58
C LYS A 7 1.59 -10.25 -5.18
N ILE A 8 0.49 -9.63 -4.73
CA ILE A 8 -0.87 -9.99 -5.19
C ILE A 8 -1.30 -9.23 -6.44
N GLY A 9 -0.56 -8.18 -6.81
CA GLY A 9 -0.85 -7.30 -7.94
C GLY A 9 -2.00 -6.32 -7.69
N PRO A 10 -2.41 -5.56 -8.73
CA PRO A 10 -3.44 -4.55 -8.62
C PRO A 10 -4.72 -5.10 -7.99
N SER A 11 -5.18 -4.47 -6.91
CA SER A 11 -6.28 -4.97 -6.08
C SER A 11 -7.22 -3.85 -5.65
N SER A 12 -8.50 -4.15 -5.44
CA SER A 12 -9.40 -3.20 -4.79
C SER A 12 -9.02 -3.03 -3.31
N ILE A 13 -9.34 -1.88 -2.70
CA ILE A 13 -9.06 -1.64 -1.27
C ILE A 13 -9.68 -2.74 -0.39
N ARG A 14 -10.90 -3.21 -0.73
CA ARG A 14 -11.56 -4.32 -0.01
C ARG A 14 -10.84 -5.66 -0.22
N GLY A 15 -10.34 -5.92 -1.42
CA GLY A 15 -9.55 -7.12 -1.73
C GLY A 15 -8.24 -7.12 -0.95
N LEU A 16 -7.52 -6.00 -0.97
CA LEU A 16 -6.29 -5.80 -0.20
C LEU A 16 -6.56 -5.99 1.31
N ALA A 17 -7.59 -5.33 1.85
CA ALA A 17 -7.94 -5.45 3.26
C ALA A 17 -8.24 -6.89 3.69
N ARG A 18 -8.96 -7.65 2.85
CA ARG A 18 -9.20 -9.07 3.08
C ARG A 18 -7.91 -9.89 3.05
N SER A 19 -7.00 -9.60 2.11
CA SER A 19 -5.74 -10.35 1.96
C SER A 19 -4.75 -10.14 3.10
N VAL A 20 -4.81 -8.98 3.77
CA VAL A 20 -3.97 -8.67 4.94
C VAL A 20 -4.70 -8.83 6.27
N GLU A 21 -5.93 -9.36 6.25
CA GLU A 21 -6.78 -9.58 7.43
C GLU A 21 -6.96 -8.33 8.31
N ARG A 22 -7.12 -7.16 7.69
CA ARG A 22 -7.32 -5.87 8.40
C ARG A 22 -8.64 -5.22 8.04
N ASP A 23 -9.07 -4.33 8.94
CA ASP A 23 -10.23 -3.48 8.74
C ASP A 23 -10.07 -2.59 7.48
N VAL A 24 -11.13 -2.54 6.67
CA VAL A 24 -11.13 -1.82 5.38
C VAL A 24 -10.88 -0.33 5.55
N LYS A 25 -11.40 0.30 6.60
CA LYS A 25 -11.23 1.74 6.84
C LYS A 25 -9.76 2.05 7.14
N ARG A 26 -9.13 1.26 8.00
CA ARG A 26 -7.70 1.43 8.30
C ARG A 26 -6.82 1.20 7.07
N VAL A 27 -7.16 0.22 6.25
CA VAL A 27 -6.43 -0.03 4.99
C VAL A 27 -6.65 1.10 3.98
N HIS A 28 -7.85 1.68 3.92
CA HIS A 28 -8.09 2.86 3.10
C HIS A 28 -7.24 4.05 3.57
N GLU A 29 -7.17 4.32 4.88
CA GLU A 29 -6.32 5.38 5.44
C GLU A 29 -4.84 5.18 5.08
N ASP A 30 -4.32 3.96 5.25
CA ASP A 30 -2.94 3.60 4.88
C ASP A 30 -2.72 3.76 3.36
N VAL A 31 -3.67 3.32 2.53
CA VAL A 31 -3.62 3.46 1.06
C VAL A 31 -3.59 4.92 0.67
N SER A 32 -4.49 5.76 1.20
CA SER A 32 -4.51 7.19 0.92
C SER A 32 -3.19 7.86 1.28
N ALA A 33 -2.67 7.59 2.48
CA ALA A 33 -1.37 8.12 2.88
C ALA A 33 -0.27 7.70 1.90
N LEU A 34 -0.15 6.41 1.58
CA LEU A 34 0.88 5.93 0.66
C LEU A 34 0.71 6.45 -0.78
N SER A 35 -0.51 6.71 -1.23
CA SER A 35 -0.78 7.37 -2.51
C SER A 35 -0.34 8.83 -2.53
N ASP A 36 -0.52 9.56 -1.42
CA ASP A 36 -0.04 10.95 -1.32
C ASP A 36 1.48 11.05 -1.46
N TRP A 37 2.21 10.02 -1.02
CA TRP A 37 3.67 9.90 -1.21
C TRP A 37 4.07 9.32 -2.58
N GLY A 38 3.10 8.99 -3.44
CA GLY A 38 3.34 8.36 -4.75
C GLY A 38 3.89 6.93 -4.67
N ILE A 39 3.78 6.29 -3.50
CA ILE A 39 4.17 4.88 -3.32
C ILE A 39 3.11 3.97 -3.93
N PHE A 40 1.83 4.34 -3.78
CA PHE A 40 0.70 3.66 -4.40
C PHE A 40 0.09 4.54 -5.50
N GLU A 41 -0.44 3.90 -6.53
CA GLU A 41 -1.19 4.55 -7.60
C GLU A 41 -2.50 3.81 -7.84
N GLN A 42 -3.49 4.54 -8.38
CA GLN A 42 -4.76 3.98 -8.79
C GLN A 42 -4.75 3.74 -10.30
N THR A 43 -5.13 2.53 -10.70
CA THR A 43 -5.32 2.15 -12.10
C THR A 43 -6.62 2.74 -12.65
N GLU A 44 -6.77 2.75 -13.98
CA GLU A 44 -8.00 3.22 -14.64
C GLU A 44 -9.25 2.43 -14.21
N ASP A 45 -9.10 1.14 -13.88
CA ASP A 45 -10.18 0.29 -13.36
C ASP A 45 -10.42 0.42 -11.84
N GLY A 46 -9.80 1.43 -11.21
CA GLY A 46 -10.05 1.82 -9.82
C GLY A 46 -9.36 0.94 -8.78
N LYS A 47 -8.44 0.07 -9.18
CA LYS A 47 -7.62 -0.74 -8.26
C LYS A 47 -6.38 0.04 -7.83
N VAL A 48 -5.77 -0.39 -6.73
CA VAL A 48 -4.51 0.17 -6.24
C VAL A 48 -3.36 -0.78 -6.53
N HIS A 49 -2.20 -0.23 -6.88
CA HIS A 49 -0.96 -1.00 -7.08
C HIS A 49 0.28 -0.20 -6.64
N VAL A 50 1.41 -0.90 -6.55
CA VAL A 50 2.74 -0.27 -6.42
C VAL A 50 3.36 -0.17 -7.82
N PRO A 51 3.67 1.03 -8.35
CA PRO A 51 4.17 1.22 -9.72
C PRO A 51 5.68 0.96 -9.86
N TYR A 52 6.31 0.40 -8.81
CA TYR A 52 7.75 0.18 -8.76
C TYR A 52 8.07 -1.29 -8.51
N ASP A 53 9.06 -1.80 -9.24
CA ASP A 53 9.61 -3.14 -9.00
C ASP A 53 10.50 -3.16 -7.76
N VAL A 54 11.24 -2.07 -7.50
CA VAL A 54 12.18 -1.94 -6.37
C VAL A 54 12.01 -0.59 -5.70
N ILE A 55 11.84 -0.59 -4.37
CA ILE A 55 11.87 0.62 -3.54
C ILE A 55 13.10 0.54 -2.65
N HIS A 56 14.06 1.42 -2.88
CA HIS A 56 15.21 1.58 -1.99
C HIS A 56 14.95 2.75 -1.05
N ALA A 57 14.97 2.48 0.25
CA ALA A 57 14.77 3.50 1.28
C ALA A 57 15.93 3.48 2.26
N ASN A 58 16.47 4.66 2.57
CA ASN A 58 17.54 4.84 3.54
C ASN A 58 17.03 5.67 4.71
N PHE A 59 16.82 5.01 5.86
CA PHE A 59 16.34 5.67 7.07
C PHE A 59 16.92 5.01 8.32
N ASP A 60 17.16 5.83 9.34
CA ASP A 60 17.47 5.38 10.69
C ASP A 60 16.16 5.19 11.46
N LEU A 61 15.82 3.95 11.82
CA LEU A 61 14.74 3.68 12.77
C LEU A 61 15.28 3.78 14.19
N ARG A 62 14.76 4.72 14.97
CA ARG A 62 15.03 4.82 16.41
C ARG A 62 13.72 4.63 17.16
N ALA A 63 13.78 3.99 18.34
CA ALA A 63 12.62 3.89 19.20
C ALA A 63 12.13 5.30 19.57
N ALA A 64 10.83 5.53 19.50
CA ALA A 64 10.24 6.72 20.10
C ALA A 64 10.39 6.61 21.63
N ALA A 65 10.92 7.66 22.25
CA ALA A 65 11.04 7.79 23.71
C ALA A 65 9.68 7.97 24.39
#